data_AF-A0AAE9YVS4-F1
#
_entry.id   AF-A0AAE9YVS4-F1
#
_cell.length_a   1.000
_cell.length_b   1.000
_cell.length_c   1.000
_cell.angle_alpha   90.00
_cell.angle_beta   90.00
_cell.angle_gamma   90.00
#
_symmetry.space_group_name_H-M   'P 1'
#
loop_
_entity.id
_entity.type
_entity.pdbx_description
1 polymer ?
#
loop_
_entity_poly.entity_id
_entity_poly.type
_entity_poly.pdbx_seq_one_letter_code
_entity_poly.pdbx_strand_id
1 'polypeptide(L)'
;MGATAFQKGLGAMHALAHPYDAHHSTLNAVLMPYVLKANKQAITDKIQRLSAYIGLEDTGFDGFLVWILSLRAQIGIADNLSQIGIDDSEAGKVGEMACADPSASGNPIAFSAGQCSEIFLRAVHGEL
;
A
#
# COMPACT_ATOMS: atom_id res chain seq x y z
N MET A 1 0.61 19.35 3.41
CA MET A 1 1.76 19.04 4.28
C MET A 1 2.05 17.53 4.31
N GLY A 2 2.29 16.88 3.16
CA GLY A 2 2.66 15.45 3.13
C GLY A 2 4.14 15.22 3.48
N ALA A 3 5.03 16.02 2.89
CA ALA A 3 6.47 15.89 3.06
C ALA A 3 6.96 16.06 4.52
N THR A 4 6.32 16.94 5.31
CA THR A 4 6.67 17.12 6.74
C THR A 4 6.31 15.87 7.56
N ALA A 5 5.25 15.15 7.20
CA ALA A 5 4.87 13.91 7.90
C ALA A 5 5.83 12.75 7.60
N PHE A 6 6.46 12.72 6.41
CA PHE A 6 7.44 11.68 6.03
C PHE A 6 8.71 11.68 6.89
N GLN A 7 8.97 12.76 7.64
CA GLN A 7 10.02 12.77 8.65
C GLN A 7 9.78 11.76 9.79
N LYS A 8 8.55 11.28 9.96
CA LYS A 8 8.21 10.16 10.88
C LYS A 8 8.48 8.77 10.27
N GLY A 9 9.03 8.71 9.07
CA GLY A 9 9.20 7.49 8.30
C GLY A 9 8.07 7.25 7.31
N LEU A 10 8.28 6.23 6.48
CA LEU A 10 7.33 5.74 5.48
C LEU A 10 6.87 4.33 5.90
N GLY A 11 6.72 3.40 4.97
CA GLY A 11 6.32 2.03 5.28
C GLY A 11 6.38 1.11 4.08
N ALA A 12 5.69 -0.03 4.21
CA ALA A 12 5.73 -1.11 3.22
C ALA A 12 5.28 -0.68 1.81
N MET A 13 4.43 0.34 1.70
CA MET A 13 3.97 0.87 0.41
C MET A 13 5.13 1.41 -0.45
N HIS A 14 6.04 2.18 0.16
CA HIS A 14 7.22 2.69 -0.55
C HIS A 14 8.24 1.57 -0.77
N ALA A 15 8.44 0.71 0.24
CA ALA A 15 9.35 -0.41 0.15
C ALA A 15 9.00 -1.37 -1.01
N LEU A 16 7.71 -1.62 -1.25
CA LEU A 16 7.23 -2.43 -2.37
C LEU A 16 7.26 -1.69 -3.72
N ALA A 17 7.29 -0.34 -3.70
CA ALA A 17 7.34 0.47 -4.92
C ALA A 17 8.77 0.70 -5.43
N HIS A 18 9.79 0.76 -4.56
CA HIS A 18 11.18 1.02 -4.96
C HIS A 18 11.83 0.01 -5.91
N PRO A 19 11.50 -1.31 -5.90
CA PRO A 19 12.09 -2.27 -6.82
C PRO A 19 11.80 -2.03 -8.31
N TYR A 20 10.85 -1.14 -8.65
CA TYR A 20 10.41 -0.88 -10.02
C TYR A 20 10.78 0.53 -10.48
N ASP A 21 11.32 0.64 -11.69
CA ASP A 21 11.58 1.91 -12.39
C ASP A 21 10.32 2.45 -13.10
N ALA A 22 9.19 2.41 -12.40
CA ALA A 22 7.93 3.00 -12.85
C ALA A 22 7.65 4.30 -12.08
N HIS A 23 6.67 5.08 -12.54
CA HIS A 23 6.31 6.33 -11.90
C HIS A 23 5.90 6.09 -10.43
N HIS A 24 6.78 6.47 -9.49
CA HIS A 24 6.71 6.03 -8.09
C HIS A 24 5.37 6.33 -7.41
N SER A 25 4.76 7.48 -7.75
CA SER A 25 3.43 7.86 -7.24
C SER A 25 2.33 6.91 -7.71
N THR A 26 2.41 6.41 -8.94
CA THR A 26 1.45 5.45 -9.51
C THR A 26 1.54 4.12 -8.78
N LEU A 27 2.75 3.60 -8.56
CA LEU A 27 2.94 2.35 -7.80
C LEU A 27 2.38 2.42 -6.39
N ASN A 28 2.68 3.49 -5.65
CA ASN A 28 2.13 3.67 -4.31
C ASN A 28 0.60 3.69 -4.32
N ALA A 29 -0.01 4.37 -5.30
CA ALA A 29 -1.47 4.43 -5.43
C ALA A 29 -2.09 3.04 -5.72
N VAL A 30 -1.44 2.23 -6.56
CA VAL A 30 -1.89 0.86 -6.86
C VAL A 30 -1.72 -0.06 -5.64
N LEU A 31 -0.58 0.01 -4.97
CA LEU A 31 -0.23 -0.83 -3.81
C LEU A 31 -1.03 -0.50 -2.54
N MET A 32 -1.57 0.72 -2.44
CA MET A 32 -2.13 1.25 -1.19
C MET A 32 -3.18 0.32 -0.54
N PRO A 33 -4.20 -0.17 -1.26
CA PRO A 33 -5.24 -1.00 -0.63
C PRO A 33 -4.74 -2.34 -0.09
N TYR A 34 -3.78 -2.97 -0.77
CA TYR A 34 -3.16 -4.21 -0.33
C TYR A 34 -2.35 -4.02 0.94
N VAL A 35 -1.55 -2.95 0.99
CA VAL A 35 -0.75 -2.60 2.18
C VAL A 35 -1.62 -2.16 3.35
N LEU A 36 -2.68 -1.41 3.11
CA LEU A 36 -3.66 -1.06 4.16
C LEU A 36 -4.26 -2.32 4.76
N LYS A 37 -4.69 -3.28 3.92
CA LYS A 37 -5.30 -4.52 4.40
C LYS A 37 -4.31 -5.38 5.19
N ALA A 38 -3.07 -5.50 4.72
CA ALA A 38 -2.01 -6.19 5.44
C ALA A 38 -1.70 -5.54 6.81
N ASN A 39 -1.86 -4.22 6.91
CA ASN A 39 -1.66 -3.47 8.15
C ASN A 39 -2.93 -3.32 9.02
N LYS A 40 -4.11 -3.83 8.59
CA LYS A 40 -5.43 -3.55 9.20
C LYS A 40 -5.40 -3.62 10.72
N GLN A 41 -4.91 -4.72 11.28
CA GLN A 41 -4.87 -4.95 12.73
C GLN A 41 -4.11 -3.87 13.53
N ALA A 42 -3.12 -3.21 12.92
CA ALA A 42 -2.28 -2.20 13.59
C ALA A 42 -2.74 -0.75 13.32
N ILE A 43 -3.65 -0.53 12.37
CA ILE A 43 -4.02 0.81 11.91
C ILE A 43 -5.51 1.13 12.00
N THR A 44 -6.39 0.17 12.33
CA THR A 44 -7.85 0.38 12.39
C THR A 44 -8.23 1.66 13.15
N ASP A 45 -7.76 1.85 14.39
CA ASP A 45 -8.13 3.03 15.20
C ASP A 45 -7.61 4.35 14.60
N LYS A 46 -6.41 4.31 13.99
CA LYS A 46 -5.82 5.48 13.33
C LYS A 46 -6.59 5.83 12.06
N ILE A 47 -6.98 4.82 11.28
CA ILE A 47 -7.82 4.98 10.10
C ILE A 47 -9.19 5.51 10.52
N GLN A 48 -9.78 5.00 11.59
CA GLN A 48 -11.08 5.50 12.04
C GLN A 48 -11.07 6.99 12.38
N ARG A 49 -10.03 7.43 13.09
CA ARG A 49 -9.81 8.84 13.37
C ARG A 49 -9.57 9.66 12.08
N LEU A 50 -8.82 9.11 11.12
CA LEU A 50 -8.57 9.75 9.83
C LEU A 50 -9.87 9.90 9.02
N SER A 51 -10.67 8.84 8.92
CA SER A 51 -11.95 8.83 8.22
C SER A 51 -12.91 9.86 8.77
N ALA A 52 -13.04 9.95 10.10
CA ALA A 52 -13.83 10.97 10.75
C ALA A 52 -13.29 12.39 10.44
N TYR A 53 -11.97 12.56 10.42
CA TYR A 53 -11.33 13.85 10.13
C TYR A 53 -11.59 14.34 8.69
N ILE A 54 -11.62 13.42 7.71
CA ILE A 54 -11.91 13.75 6.31
C ILE A 54 -13.42 13.73 5.98
N GLY A 55 -14.28 13.48 6.98
CA GLY A 55 -15.73 13.56 6.83
C GLY A 55 -16.39 12.37 6.16
N LEU A 56 -15.83 11.16 6.25
CA LEU A 56 -16.52 9.95 5.77
C LEU A 56 -17.69 9.60 6.69
N GLU A 57 -18.82 9.18 6.11
CA GLU A 57 -19.98 8.68 6.85
C GLU A 57 -19.66 7.36 7.57
N ASP A 58 -19.13 6.39 6.82
CA ASP A 58 -18.54 5.18 7.41
C ASP A 58 -17.10 5.47 7.80
N THR A 59 -16.90 5.66 9.11
CA THR A 59 -15.58 5.92 9.66
C THR A 59 -14.74 4.66 9.86
N GLY A 60 -15.29 3.46 9.66
CA GLY A 60 -14.55 2.21 9.81
C GLY A 60 -13.38 2.05 8.83
N PHE A 61 -12.52 1.06 9.10
CA PHE A 61 -11.44 0.70 8.19
C PHE A 61 -11.98 0.32 6.80
N ASP A 62 -13.05 -0.47 6.75
CA ASP A 62 -13.61 -0.95 5.49
C ASP A 62 -14.27 0.22 4.71
N GLY A 63 -14.93 1.16 5.40
CA GLY A 63 -15.42 2.41 4.80
C GLY A 63 -14.31 3.26 4.18
N PHE A 64 -13.18 3.41 4.88
CA PHE A 64 -12.00 4.09 4.33
C PHE A 64 -11.43 3.36 3.11
N LEU A 65 -11.35 2.02 3.16
CA LEU A 65 -10.84 1.21 2.05
C LEU A 65 -11.73 1.37 0.81
N VAL A 66 -13.06 1.30 0.97
CA VAL A 66 -14.03 1.54 -0.11
C VAL A 66 -13.88 2.95 -0.68
N TRP A 67 -13.71 3.95 0.18
CA TRP A 67 -13.47 5.33 -0.26
C TRP A 67 -12.18 5.46 -1.08
N ILE A 68 -11.07 4.86 -0.65
CA ILE A 68 -9.81 4.84 -1.41
C ILE A 68 -9.98 4.16 -2.77
N LEU A 69 -10.66 3.00 -2.84
CA LEU A 69 -10.91 2.30 -4.10
C LEU A 69 -11.74 3.13 -5.06
N SER A 70 -12.79 3.79 -4.54
CA SER A 70 -13.64 4.68 -5.32
C SER A 70 -12.87 5.89 -5.85
N LEU A 71 -12.04 6.50 -5.00
CA LEU A 71 -11.19 7.62 -5.38
C LEU A 71 -10.21 7.22 -6.49
N ARG A 72 -9.49 6.10 -6.33
CA ARG A 72 -8.56 5.56 -7.33
C ARG A 72 -9.24 5.40 -8.70
N ALA A 73 -10.42 4.80 -8.74
CA ALA A 73 -11.19 4.63 -9.96
C ALA A 73 -11.59 5.97 -10.60
N GLN A 74 -12.02 6.96 -9.80
CA GLN A 74 -12.41 8.29 -10.29
C GLN A 74 -11.27 9.05 -10.96
N ILE A 75 -10.04 8.89 -10.47
CA ILE A 75 -8.86 9.58 -11.01
C ILE A 75 -8.02 8.71 -11.96
N GLY A 76 -8.53 7.54 -12.36
CA GLY A 76 -7.91 6.68 -13.37
C GLY A 76 -6.66 5.94 -12.91
N ILE A 77 -6.53 5.62 -11.62
CA ILE A 77 -5.47 4.72 -11.13
C ILE A 77 -5.85 3.27 -11.43
N ALA A 78 -4.93 2.51 -12.02
CA ALA A 78 -5.08 1.08 -12.27
C ALA A 78 -5.41 0.30 -10.98
N ASP A 79 -6.19 -0.77 -11.09
CA ASP A 79 -6.63 -1.55 -9.92
C ASP A 79 -5.51 -2.43 -9.35
N ASN A 80 -4.64 -2.91 -10.22
CA ASN A 80 -3.59 -3.88 -9.89
C ASN A 80 -2.32 -3.61 -10.71
N LEU A 81 -1.22 -4.28 -10.37
CA LEU A 81 0.08 -4.09 -11.01
C LEU A 81 0.14 -4.70 -12.42
N SER A 82 -0.63 -5.75 -12.71
CA SER A 82 -0.66 -6.36 -14.04
C SER A 82 -1.24 -5.43 -15.11
N GLN A 83 -2.20 -4.56 -14.76
CA GLN A 83 -2.72 -3.51 -15.63
C GLN A 83 -1.68 -2.46 -16.04
N ILE A 84 -0.56 -2.35 -15.31
CA ILE A 84 0.56 -1.45 -15.63
C ILE A 84 1.81 -2.21 -16.10
N GLY A 85 1.64 -3.47 -16.51
CA GLY A 85 2.71 -4.27 -17.13
C GLY A 85 3.69 -4.92 -16.15
N ILE A 86 3.30 -5.08 -14.89
CA ILE A 86 4.11 -5.77 -13.86
C ILE A 86 3.47 -7.12 -13.56
N ASP A 87 4.23 -8.20 -13.79
CA ASP A 87 3.81 -9.57 -13.53
C ASP A 87 4.36 -10.12 -12.20
N ASP A 88 4.11 -11.40 -11.94
CA ASP A 88 4.47 -12.10 -10.71
C ASP A 88 5.85 -12.77 -10.77
N SER A 89 6.60 -12.64 -11.87
CA SER A 89 7.78 -13.47 -12.12
C SER A 89 8.90 -13.25 -11.10
N GLU A 90 9.00 -12.03 -10.57
CA GLU A 90 10.05 -11.61 -9.62
C GLU A 90 9.53 -11.49 -8.18
N ALA A 91 8.37 -12.05 -7.84
CA ALA A 91 7.72 -11.84 -6.53
C ALA A 91 8.64 -12.12 -5.32
N GLY A 92 9.42 -13.21 -5.37
CA GLY A 92 10.37 -13.55 -4.31
C GLY A 92 11.44 -12.48 -4.11
N LYS A 93 12.02 -11.98 -5.21
CA LYS A 93 13.04 -10.92 -5.20
C LYS A 93 12.47 -9.59 -4.73
N VAL A 94 11.26 -9.22 -5.19
CA VAL A 94 10.55 -8.03 -4.72
C VAL A 94 10.34 -8.10 -3.20
N GLY A 95 9.95 -9.28 -2.68
CA GLY A 95 9.79 -9.50 -1.25
C GLY A 95 11.07 -9.26 -0.46
N GLU A 96 12.21 -9.80 -0.92
CA GLU A 96 13.52 -9.58 -0.31
C GLU A 96 13.95 -8.12 -0.35
N MET A 97 13.84 -7.47 -1.50
CA MET A 97 14.20 -6.07 -1.68
C MET A 97 13.34 -5.14 -0.82
N ALA A 98 12.02 -5.37 -0.77
CA ALA A 98 11.11 -4.58 0.04
C ALA A 98 11.38 -4.76 1.54
N CYS A 99 11.73 -5.98 1.99
CA CYS A 99 12.09 -6.20 3.39
C CYS A 99 13.41 -5.51 3.78
N ALA A 100 14.35 -5.38 2.84
CA ALA A 100 15.63 -4.72 3.04
C ALA A 100 15.56 -3.18 2.87
N ASP A 101 14.44 -2.65 2.37
CA ASP A 101 14.28 -1.22 2.11
C ASP A 101 14.25 -0.41 3.42
N PRO A 102 14.95 0.74 3.51
CA PRO A 102 14.93 1.58 4.71
C PRO A 102 13.52 2.02 5.14
N SER A 103 12.60 2.17 4.19
CA SER A 103 11.20 2.56 4.45
C SER A 103 10.43 1.48 5.20
N ALA A 104 10.81 0.21 5.08
CA ALA A 104 10.14 -0.91 5.73
C ALA A 104 10.16 -0.79 7.26
N SER A 105 11.22 -0.19 7.82
CA SER A 105 11.35 0.06 9.26
C SER A 105 10.28 0.97 9.85
N GLY A 106 9.67 1.83 9.02
CA GLY A 106 8.56 2.70 9.43
C GLY A 106 7.18 2.03 9.37
N ASN A 107 7.08 0.82 8.80
CA ASN A 107 5.80 0.12 8.69
C ASN A 107 5.33 -0.35 10.09
N PRO A 108 4.04 -0.19 10.45
CA PRO A 108 3.54 -0.53 11.79
C PRO A 108 3.62 -2.03 12.12
N ILE A 109 3.72 -2.88 11.10
CA ILE A 109 3.99 -4.31 11.24
C ILE A 109 5.32 -4.60 10.54
N ALA A 110 6.28 -5.20 11.23
CA ALA A 110 7.50 -5.68 10.59
C ALA A 110 7.17 -6.92 9.73
N PHE A 111 7.09 -6.73 8.42
CA PHE A 111 6.84 -7.82 7.48
C PHE A 111 8.12 -8.59 7.17
N SER A 112 8.03 -9.90 7.05
CA SER A 112 9.08 -10.73 6.48
C SER A 112 9.11 -10.62 4.95
N ALA A 113 10.22 -11.01 4.32
CA ALA A 113 10.32 -11.08 2.86
C ALA A 113 9.18 -11.90 2.22
N GLY A 114 8.79 -13.02 2.86
CA GLY A 114 7.67 -13.83 2.40
C GLY A 114 6.32 -13.10 2.47
N GLN A 115 6.09 -12.31 3.52
CA GLN A 115 4.88 -11.47 3.63
C GLN A 115 4.88 -10.34 2.59
N CYS A 116 6.03 -9.71 2.34
CA CYS A 116 6.16 -8.70 1.29
C CYS A 116 5.88 -9.30 -0.10
N SER A 117 6.40 -10.49 -0.39
CA SER A 117 6.12 -11.24 -1.63
C SER A 117 4.63 -11.54 -1.79
N GLU A 118 3.97 -12.01 -0.73
CA GLU A 118 2.51 -12.29 -0.74
C GLU A 118 1.68 -11.02 -1.00
N ILE A 119 2.03 -9.90 -0.34
CA ILE A 119 1.35 -8.61 -0.59
C ILE A 119 1.54 -8.17 -2.04
N PHE A 120 2.74 -8.35 -2.59
CA PHE A 120 3.03 -8.06 -3.99
C PHE A 120 2.22 -8.93 -4.94
N LEU A 121 2.16 -10.25 -4.73
CA LEU A 121 1.37 -11.17 -5.54
C LEU A 121 -0.11 -10.79 -5.57
N ARG A 122 -0.67 -10.50 -4.39
CA ARG A 122 -2.04 -9.97 -4.29
C ARG A 122 -2.24 -8.70 -5.12
N ALA A 123 -1.27 -7.78 -5.07
CA ALA A 123 -1.31 -6.55 -5.84
C ALA A 123 -1.15 -6.79 -7.36
N VAL A 124 -0.44 -7.82 -7.80
CA VAL A 124 -0.36 -8.24 -9.21
C VAL A 124 -1.69 -8.80 -9.69
N HIS A 125 -2.28 -9.71 -8.91
CA HIS A 125 -3.49 -10.44 -9.28
C HIS A 125 -4.80 -9.67 -9.03
N GLY A 126 -4.75 -8.57 -8.28
CA GLY A 126 -5.95 -7.81 -7.95
C GLY A 126 -6.72 -8.34 -6.73
N GLU A 127 -6.06 -9.15 -5.89
CA GLU A 127 -6.71 -9.88 -4.79
C GLU A 127 -6.61 -9.12 -3.47
N LEU A 128 -7.64 -8.32 -3.16
CA LEU A 128 -7.77 -7.65 -1.87
C LEU A 128 -8.10 -8.66 -0.78
#